data_AF-A0A1E4FCM7-F1
#
_entry.id   AF-A0A1E4FCM7-F1
#
_cell.length_a   1.000
_cell.length_b   1.000
_cell.length_c   1.000
_cell.angle_alpha   90.00
_cell.angle_beta   90.00
_cell.angle_gamma   90.00
#
_symmetry.space_group_name_H-M   'P 1'
#
loop_
_entity.id
_entity.type
_entity.pdbx_description
1 polymer ?
#
loop_
_entity_poly.entity_id
_entity_poly.type
_entity_poly.pdbx_seq_one_letter_code
_entity_poly.pdbx_strand_id
1 'polypeptide(L)'
;MGVRPTPEGHIHLINPEGRKVWGTDEPPVQLVRSAWQEIPITIEFPDFPTDVAYFFDRVTEKDAWGEYMAYYGMSVTKILPQELTLPDVILGTVPSDKINYVDWRVVLEWTKKPSSARGWPIMSPIVRGKQADLRGGSAVMEISGGIQRMIHLSIVGQNIVLSRKQSTRGGDWLVNWKGNPQTDGWTYGTSPEGLLSHYIGGTVGHPSYYLGGAYRGGERSAPLTDPTDYSSTWTGTLFVKPGRINASI
;
A
#
# COMPACT_ATOMS: atom_id res chain seq x y z
N MET A 1 -28.82 -10.45 21.08
CA MET A 1 -27.68 -11.35 21.32
C MET A 1 -27.28 -11.22 22.77
N GLY A 2 -27.13 -12.35 23.48
CA GLY A 2 -26.71 -12.37 24.88
C GLY A 2 -25.29 -12.91 25.02
N VAL A 3 -24.49 -12.28 25.87
CA VAL A 3 -23.19 -12.81 26.29
C VAL A 3 -23.40 -13.53 27.62
N ARG A 4 -23.01 -14.80 27.72
CA ARG A 4 -23.04 -15.55 28.98
C ARG A 4 -21.65 -16.06 29.33
N PRO A 5 -21.07 -15.63 30.47
CA PRO A 5 -19.90 -16.27 31.03
C PRO A 5 -20.28 -17.62 31.65
N THR A 6 -19.48 -18.66 31.43
CA THR A 6 -19.63 -19.95 32.11
C THR A 6 -18.93 -19.94 33.47
N PRO A 7 -19.26 -20.86 34.40
CA PRO A 7 -18.57 -20.99 35.69
C PRO A 7 -17.05 -21.20 35.57
N GLU A 8 -16.58 -21.73 34.44
CA GLU A 8 -15.17 -21.98 34.12
C GLU A 8 -14.48 -20.78 33.44
N GLY A 9 -15.18 -19.65 33.26
CA GLY A 9 -14.62 -18.41 32.71
C GLY A 9 -14.69 -18.30 31.18
N HIS A 10 -15.46 -19.18 30.51
CA HIS A 10 -15.63 -19.13 29.07
C HIS A 10 -16.71 -18.12 28.65
N ILE A 11 -16.52 -17.45 27.52
CA ILE A 11 -17.50 -16.51 26.99
C ILE A 11 -18.29 -17.19 25.88
N HIS A 12 -19.61 -17.30 26.05
CA HIS A 12 -20.52 -17.75 25.00
C HIS A 12 -21.31 -16.58 24.43
N LEU A 13 -21.32 -16.46 23.11
CA LEU A 13 -22.26 -15.60 22.39
C LEU A 13 -23.45 -16.44 21.97
N ILE A 14 -24.63 -16.10 22.48
CA ILE A 14 -25.87 -16.83 22.23
C ILE A 14 -26.85 -15.91 21.47
N ASN A 15 -27.43 -16.41 20.38
CA ASN A 15 -28.46 -15.68 19.64
C ASN A 15 -29.78 -15.59 20.48
N PRO A 16 -30.76 -14.75 20.08
CA PRO A 16 -32.03 -14.63 20.81
C PRO A 16 -32.84 -15.93 20.95
N GLU A 17 -32.56 -16.95 20.13
CA GLU A 17 -33.25 -18.25 20.12
C GLU A 17 -32.55 -19.30 21.01
N GLY A 18 -31.48 -18.92 21.73
CA GLY A 18 -30.77 -19.83 22.64
C GLY A 18 -29.63 -20.63 22.01
N ARG A 19 -29.25 -20.35 20.76
CA ARG A 19 -28.19 -21.04 20.03
C ARG A 19 -26.81 -20.43 20.28
N LYS A 20 -25.81 -21.26 20.58
CA LYS A 20 -24.39 -20.86 20.68
C LYS A 20 -23.85 -20.47 19.30
N VAL A 21 -23.41 -19.23 19.15
CA VAL A 21 -22.82 -18.65 17.92
C VAL A 21 -21.29 -18.72 17.99
N TRP A 22 -20.73 -18.59 19.19
CA TRP A 22 -19.29 -18.60 19.44
C TRP A 22 -19.03 -18.94 20.92
N GLY A 23 -17.90 -19.60 21.21
CA GLY A 23 -17.45 -19.95 22.57
C GLY A 23 -15.93 -19.99 22.66
N THR A 24 -15.38 -19.75 23.84
CA THR A 24 -13.93 -19.90 24.13
C THR A 24 -13.53 -21.31 24.58
N ASP A 25 -14.51 -22.17 24.84
CA ASP A 25 -14.40 -23.54 25.36
C ASP A 25 -14.31 -24.61 24.26
N GLU A 26 -14.88 -24.32 23.09
CA GLU A 26 -14.80 -25.18 21.92
C GLU A 26 -14.17 -24.38 20.79
N PRO A 27 -13.18 -24.93 20.04
CA PRO A 27 -12.80 -24.32 18.79
C PRO A 27 -14.08 -24.27 17.93
N PRO A 28 -14.52 -23.08 17.49
CA PRO A 28 -15.54 -23.07 16.45
C PRO A 28 -14.94 -23.87 15.29
N VAL A 29 -15.79 -24.50 14.50
CA VAL A 29 -15.42 -25.20 13.26
C VAL A 29 -15.10 -26.70 13.48
N GLN A 30 -16.05 -27.56 13.09
CA GLN A 30 -15.66 -28.82 12.44
C GLN A 30 -15.00 -28.41 11.11
N LEU A 31 -13.69 -28.19 11.15
CA LEU A 31 -12.94 -28.13 9.90
C LEU A 31 -13.18 -29.49 9.27
N VAL A 32 -13.59 -29.52 8.00
CA VAL A 32 -13.63 -30.79 7.29
C VAL A 32 -12.24 -31.41 7.50
N ARG A 33 -12.14 -32.71 7.76
CA ARG A 33 -10.84 -33.40 7.82
C ARG A 33 -10.13 -33.41 6.45
N SER A 34 -10.39 -32.41 5.59
CA SER A 34 -9.59 -32.13 4.42
C SER A 34 -8.21 -31.67 4.87
N ALA A 35 -7.19 -32.22 4.21
CA ALA A 35 -5.85 -31.68 4.27
C ALA A 35 -5.86 -30.21 3.82
N TRP A 36 -4.83 -29.46 4.24
CA TRP A 36 -4.57 -28.16 3.67
C TRP A 36 -4.41 -28.30 2.14
N GLN A 37 -5.15 -27.50 1.39
CA GLN A 37 -4.87 -27.30 -0.01
C GLN A 37 -3.78 -26.23 -0.11
N GLU A 38 -2.69 -26.57 -0.79
CA GLU A 38 -1.58 -25.66 -1.05
C GLU A 38 -1.67 -25.18 -2.48
N ILE A 39 -1.74 -23.87 -2.66
CA ILE A 39 -1.88 -23.23 -3.96
C ILE A 39 -0.70 -22.27 -4.14
N PRO A 40 0.19 -22.50 -5.11
CA PRO A 40 1.20 -21.51 -5.47
C PRO A 40 0.51 -20.24 -5.96
N ILE A 41 0.94 -19.09 -5.44
CA ILE A 41 0.35 -17.78 -5.78
C ILE A 41 1.42 -16.77 -6.16
N THR A 42 1.06 -15.92 -7.11
CA THR A 42 1.79 -14.70 -7.47
C THR A 42 0.83 -13.52 -7.31
N ILE A 43 1.24 -12.52 -6.53
CA ILE A 43 0.47 -11.31 -6.27
C ILE A 43 1.26 -10.15 -6.85
N GLU A 44 0.69 -9.51 -7.87
CA GLU A 44 1.30 -8.36 -8.55
C GLU A 44 0.46 -7.12 -8.32
N PHE A 45 1.15 -6.01 -8.04
CA PHE A 45 0.59 -4.69 -8.05
C PHE A 45 1.33 -3.85 -9.10
N PRO A 46 0.62 -3.20 -10.02
CA PRO A 46 1.24 -2.33 -11.01
C PRO A 46 1.83 -1.10 -10.34
N ASP A 47 2.62 -0.37 -11.10
CA ASP A 47 3.15 0.91 -10.64
C ASP A 47 2.02 1.92 -10.42
N PHE A 48 2.28 2.91 -9.58
CA PHE A 48 1.37 4.04 -9.46
C PHE A 48 1.64 5.06 -10.58
N PRO A 49 0.61 5.75 -11.07
CA PRO A 49 0.85 6.90 -11.94
C PRO A 49 1.71 7.94 -11.22
N THR A 50 2.84 8.30 -11.83
CA THR A 50 3.72 9.35 -11.31
C THR A 50 3.67 10.60 -12.18
N ASP A 51 4.05 11.71 -11.57
CA ASP A 51 4.24 13.01 -12.20
C ASP A 51 5.45 13.68 -11.55
N VAL A 52 6.02 14.71 -12.17
CA VAL A 52 7.17 15.42 -11.63
C VAL A 52 6.78 16.83 -11.22
N ALA A 53 7.27 17.27 -10.07
CA ALA A 53 7.19 18.65 -9.64
C ALA A 53 8.56 19.31 -9.61
N TYR A 54 8.62 20.60 -9.94
CA TYR A 54 9.83 21.41 -9.76
C TYR A 54 9.59 22.42 -8.64
N PHE A 55 10.52 22.47 -7.68
CA PHE A 55 10.51 23.47 -6.63
C PHE A 55 11.64 24.46 -6.88
N PHE A 56 11.33 25.72 -6.65
CA PHE A 56 12.24 26.83 -6.73
C PHE A 56 12.27 27.55 -5.38
N ASP A 57 13.46 27.95 -4.95
CA ASP A 57 13.64 28.81 -3.79
C ASP A 57 14.76 29.81 -4.04
N ARG A 58 14.51 31.04 -3.59
CA ARG A 58 15.41 32.18 -3.68
C ARG A 58 15.68 32.67 -2.27
N VAL A 59 16.87 32.36 -1.77
CA VAL A 59 17.30 32.70 -0.42
C VAL A 59 18.48 33.65 -0.45
N THR A 60 18.60 34.45 0.61
CA THR A 60 19.81 35.24 0.86
C THR A 60 20.77 34.38 1.67
N GLU A 61 21.96 34.16 1.13
CA GLU A 61 23.05 33.45 1.80
C GLU A 61 24.17 34.41 2.14
N LYS A 62 25.09 33.94 2.99
CA LYS A 62 26.24 34.72 3.43
C LYS A 62 27.49 33.85 3.37
N ASP A 63 28.52 34.36 2.72
CA ASP A 63 29.87 33.78 2.74
C ASP A 63 30.89 34.76 3.34
N ALA A 64 32.17 34.48 3.12
CA ALA A 64 33.28 35.32 3.59
C ALA A 64 33.32 36.72 2.94
N TRP A 65 32.60 36.94 1.83
CA TRP A 65 32.63 38.16 1.02
C TRP A 65 31.37 39.01 1.18
N GLY A 66 30.33 38.48 1.80
CA GLY A 66 29.12 39.23 2.14
C GLY A 66 27.85 38.41 1.96
N GLU A 67 26.72 39.11 1.97
CA GLU A 67 25.42 38.51 1.63
C GLU A 67 25.22 38.50 0.11
N TYR A 68 24.68 37.41 -0.40
CA TYR A 68 24.39 37.24 -1.82
C TYR A 68 23.08 36.47 -2.01
N MET A 69 22.48 36.61 -3.20
CA MET A 69 21.23 35.91 -3.53
C MET A 69 21.53 34.55 -4.17
N ALA A 70 21.18 33.47 -3.48
CA ALA A 70 21.28 32.11 -4.00
C ALA A 70 19.94 31.66 -4.60
N TYR A 71 20.03 30.78 -5.60
CA TYR A 71 18.89 30.18 -6.25
C TYR A 71 18.99 28.66 -6.17
N TYR A 72 17.92 28.03 -5.73
CA TYR A 72 17.78 26.59 -5.58
C TYR A 72 16.68 26.09 -6.49
N GLY A 73 17.01 25.09 -7.30
CA GLY A 73 16.03 24.33 -8.08
C GLY A 73 16.08 22.88 -7.68
N MET A 74 14.94 22.22 -7.50
CA MET A 74 14.87 20.78 -7.34
C MET A 74 13.71 20.18 -8.12
N SER A 75 13.89 18.95 -8.59
CA SER A 75 12.83 18.16 -9.18
C SER A 75 12.55 16.94 -8.31
N VAL A 76 11.27 16.67 -8.11
CA VAL A 76 10.80 15.55 -7.29
C VAL A 76 9.72 14.77 -8.02
N THR A 77 9.72 13.45 -7.85
CA THR A 77 8.63 12.59 -8.26
C THR A 77 7.48 12.73 -7.27
N LYS A 78 6.26 12.78 -7.81
CA LYS A 78 5.01 12.66 -7.09
C LYS A 78 4.30 11.39 -7.53
N ILE A 79 3.73 10.68 -6.58
CA ILE A 79 2.76 9.63 -6.86
C ILE A 79 1.37 10.27 -6.86
N LEU A 80 0.62 10.12 -7.94
CA LEU A 80 -0.72 10.70 -8.05
C LEU A 80 -1.70 9.97 -7.12
N PRO A 81 -2.70 10.67 -6.55
CA PRO A 81 -3.74 10.03 -5.76
C PRO A 81 -4.54 9.06 -6.61
N GLN A 82 -4.80 7.87 -6.06
CA GLN A 82 -5.55 6.84 -6.76
C GLN A 82 -6.17 5.89 -5.73
N GLU A 83 -7.37 5.39 -6.05
CA GLU A 83 -7.89 4.15 -5.49
C GLU A 83 -8.15 3.20 -6.65
N LEU A 84 -7.47 2.06 -6.66
CA LEU A 84 -7.54 1.09 -7.75
C LEU A 84 -7.85 -0.30 -7.18
N THR A 85 -8.96 -0.87 -7.65
CA THR A 85 -9.21 -2.31 -7.53
C THR A 85 -8.72 -2.97 -8.81
N LEU A 86 -7.79 -3.91 -8.69
CA LEU A 86 -7.26 -4.66 -9.81
C LEU A 86 -8.21 -5.81 -10.18
N PRO A 87 -8.13 -6.34 -11.41
CA PRO A 87 -8.90 -7.51 -11.79
C PRO A 87 -8.68 -8.69 -10.84
N ASP A 88 -9.78 -9.34 -10.50
CA ASP A 88 -9.81 -10.55 -9.68
C ASP A 88 -9.07 -11.70 -10.38
N VAL A 89 -8.39 -12.53 -9.58
CA VAL A 89 -7.67 -13.71 -10.05
C VAL A 89 -8.30 -14.95 -9.45
N ILE A 90 -8.70 -15.90 -10.28
CA ILE A 90 -9.15 -17.22 -9.82
C ILE A 90 -7.90 -18.06 -9.53
N LEU A 91 -7.71 -18.42 -8.26
CA LEU A 91 -6.56 -19.20 -7.81
C LEU A 91 -6.81 -20.71 -7.86
N GLY A 92 -8.09 -21.11 -7.86
CA GLY A 92 -8.49 -22.51 -7.85
C GLY A 92 -9.93 -22.65 -7.40
N THR A 93 -10.31 -23.87 -7.03
CA THR A 93 -11.64 -24.19 -6.52
C THR A 93 -11.57 -24.86 -5.17
N VAL A 94 -12.62 -24.68 -4.38
CA VAL A 94 -12.88 -25.49 -3.19
C VAL A 94 -13.74 -26.71 -3.56
N PRO A 95 -13.61 -27.84 -2.83
CA PRO A 95 -14.25 -29.10 -3.21
C PRO A 95 -15.78 -29.13 -3.05
N SER A 96 -16.40 -28.11 -2.45
CA SER A 96 -17.85 -28.05 -2.27
C SER A 96 -18.37 -26.62 -2.23
N ASP A 97 -19.56 -26.42 -2.79
CA ASP A 97 -20.37 -25.22 -2.69
C ASP A 97 -21.01 -25.01 -1.29
N LYS A 98 -20.95 -26.01 -0.41
CA LYS A 98 -21.55 -25.96 0.95
C LYS A 98 -20.57 -25.47 2.03
N ILE A 99 -19.42 -24.94 1.62
CA ILE A 99 -18.42 -24.37 2.52
C ILE A 99 -18.90 -22.99 2.98
N ASN A 100 -18.97 -22.78 4.30
CA ASN A 100 -19.35 -21.50 4.90
C ASN A 100 -18.24 -20.92 5.81
N TYR A 101 -17.06 -21.54 5.82
CA TYR A 101 -15.88 -21.07 6.53
C TYR A 101 -14.61 -21.52 5.81
N VAL A 102 -13.59 -20.67 5.79
CA VAL A 102 -12.26 -21.02 5.28
C VAL A 102 -11.20 -20.43 6.21
N ASP A 103 -10.26 -21.27 6.65
CA ASP A 103 -9.01 -20.79 7.27
C ASP A 103 -8.02 -20.50 6.13
N TRP A 104 -7.57 -19.26 6.08
CA TRP A 104 -6.69 -18.72 5.05
C TRP A 104 -5.33 -18.44 5.67
N ARG A 105 -4.28 -19.06 5.14
CA ARG A 105 -2.91 -18.73 5.56
C ARG A 105 -2.02 -18.56 4.36
N VAL A 106 -1.03 -17.71 4.48
CA VAL A 106 -0.11 -17.45 3.38
C VAL A 106 1.32 -17.45 3.88
N VAL A 107 2.24 -17.96 3.05
CA VAL A 107 3.67 -17.71 3.17
C VAL A 107 4.06 -16.94 1.92
N LEU A 108 4.56 -15.72 2.08
CA LEU A 108 4.83 -14.81 0.98
C LEU A 108 6.25 -14.27 1.04
N GLU A 109 6.85 -14.10 -0.13
CA GLU A 109 8.16 -13.52 -0.35
C GLU A 109 8.10 -12.44 -1.43
N TRP A 110 8.84 -11.34 -1.22
CA TRP A 110 9.02 -10.32 -2.23
C TRP A 110 9.98 -10.82 -3.31
N THR A 111 9.53 -10.90 -4.55
CA THR A 111 10.38 -11.13 -5.72
C THR A 111 10.73 -9.83 -6.45
N LYS A 112 9.84 -8.83 -6.37
CA LYS A 112 10.12 -7.45 -6.79
C LYS A 112 9.67 -6.50 -5.71
N LYS A 113 10.62 -5.74 -5.15
CA LYS A 113 10.34 -4.70 -4.15
C LYS A 113 10.05 -3.37 -4.84
N PRO A 114 9.07 -2.61 -4.36
CA PRO A 114 8.84 -1.26 -4.85
C PRO A 114 9.95 -0.32 -4.38
N SER A 115 10.14 0.78 -5.11
CA SER A 115 11.05 1.86 -4.74
C SER A 115 10.67 2.47 -3.39
N SER A 116 11.64 3.01 -2.66
CA SER A 116 11.37 3.73 -1.41
C SER A 116 10.53 4.97 -1.67
N ALA A 117 9.56 5.24 -0.80
CA ALA A 117 8.80 6.49 -0.81
C ALA A 117 9.38 7.43 0.26
N ARG A 118 9.84 8.60 -0.17
CA ARG A 118 10.49 9.65 0.64
C ARG A 118 11.74 9.18 1.37
N GLY A 119 12.50 8.28 0.74
CA GLY A 119 13.66 7.64 1.36
C GLY A 119 13.30 6.57 2.40
N TRP A 120 12.01 6.34 2.67
CA TRP A 120 11.54 5.28 3.56
C TRP A 120 11.19 4.04 2.73
N PRO A 121 11.68 2.85 3.12
CA PRO A 121 11.29 1.62 2.45
C PRO A 121 9.78 1.41 2.63
N ILE A 122 9.13 0.88 1.59
CA ILE A 122 7.77 0.37 1.74
C ILE A 122 7.84 -0.88 2.61
N MET A 123 7.04 -0.89 3.68
CA MET A 123 7.03 -1.95 4.69
C MET A 123 5.90 -2.92 4.44
N SER A 124 6.08 -4.17 4.86
CA SER A 124 5.01 -5.17 4.88
C SER A 124 4.69 -5.59 6.31
N PRO A 125 3.42 -5.57 6.72
CA PRO A 125 2.97 -6.16 7.98
C PRO A 125 3.09 -7.70 7.98
N ILE A 126 3.12 -8.32 6.80
CA ILE A 126 3.33 -9.76 6.65
C ILE A 126 4.83 -10.03 6.73
N VAL A 127 5.23 -10.84 7.72
CA VAL A 127 6.63 -11.24 7.84
C VAL A 127 6.98 -12.18 6.70
N ARG A 128 7.92 -11.75 5.86
CA ARG A 128 8.42 -12.51 4.71
C ARG A 128 8.84 -13.93 5.08
N GLY A 129 8.42 -14.90 4.28
CA GLY A 129 8.80 -16.31 4.43
C GLY A 129 8.21 -16.99 5.65
N LYS A 130 7.37 -16.28 6.42
CA LYS A 130 6.65 -16.83 7.56
C LYS A 130 5.18 -16.95 7.22
N GLN A 131 4.55 -17.97 7.81
CA GLN A 131 3.13 -18.18 7.67
C GLN A 131 2.37 -17.08 8.42
N ALA A 132 1.48 -16.40 7.71
CA ALA A 132 0.55 -15.41 8.25
C ALA A 132 -0.89 -15.94 8.16
N ASP A 133 -1.66 -15.74 9.24
CA ASP A 133 -3.10 -16.01 9.30
C ASP A 133 -3.86 -14.79 8.73
N LEU A 134 -4.64 -15.02 7.67
CA LEU A 134 -5.46 -13.99 7.03
C LEU A 134 -6.89 -14.07 7.56
N ARG A 135 -7.09 -13.60 8.79
CA ARG A 135 -8.42 -13.61 9.42
C ARG A 135 -9.43 -12.84 8.58
N GLY A 136 -10.50 -13.53 8.16
CA GLY A 136 -11.49 -12.95 7.25
C GLY A 136 -11.04 -12.83 5.78
N GLY A 137 -9.93 -13.48 5.41
CA GLY A 137 -9.40 -13.53 4.06
C GLY A 137 -8.65 -12.28 3.60
N SER A 138 -8.46 -11.28 4.46
CA SER A 138 -7.85 -10.00 4.07
C SER A 138 -6.53 -9.74 4.79
N ALA A 139 -5.60 -9.08 4.10
CA ALA A 139 -4.46 -8.44 4.75
C ALA A 139 -3.94 -7.24 3.98
N VAL A 140 -3.36 -6.30 4.73
CA VAL A 140 -2.49 -5.27 4.18
C VAL A 140 -1.17 -5.93 3.81
N MET A 141 -0.80 -5.82 2.54
CA MET A 141 0.44 -6.33 1.99
C MET A 141 1.58 -5.33 2.16
N GLU A 142 1.31 -4.05 1.85
CA GLU A 142 2.33 -3.01 1.81
C GLU A 142 1.77 -1.70 2.36
N ILE A 143 2.58 -0.99 3.13
CA ILE A 143 2.23 0.29 3.73
C ILE A 143 3.46 1.21 3.81
N SER A 144 3.29 2.46 3.38
CA SER A 144 4.26 3.54 3.59
C SER A 144 3.61 4.88 3.36
N GLY A 145 3.65 5.81 4.34
CA GLY A 145 3.51 7.26 4.18
C GLY A 145 2.41 7.86 3.28
N GLY A 146 1.44 7.09 2.79
CA GLY A 146 0.48 7.49 1.74
C GLY A 146 0.14 6.39 0.73
N ILE A 147 0.99 5.36 0.57
CA ILE A 147 0.80 4.14 -0.23
C ILE A 147 0.23 3.03 0.67
N GLN A 148 -0.81 2.35 0.19
CA GLN A 148 -1.35 1.13 0.79
C GLN A 148 -1.70 0.11 -0.28
N ARG A 149 -1.38 -1.16 -0.02
CA ARG A 149 -1.80 -2.29 -0.84
C ARG A 149 -2.37 -3.38 0.03
N MET A 150 -3.45 -4.00 -0.43
CA MET A 150 -4.10 -5.09 0.27
C MET A 150 -4.51 -6.18 -0.70
N ILE A 151 -4.66 -7.38 -0.13
CA ILE A 151 -5.32 -8.51 -0.75
C ILE A 151 -6.57 -8.89 0.02
N HIS A 152 -7.52 -9.48 -0.69
CA HIS A 152 -8.67 -10.14 -0.12
C HIS A 152 -8.90 -11.47 -0.85
N LEU A 153 -9.11 -12.52 -0.08
CA LEU A 153 -9.44 -13.86 -0.53
C LEU A 153 -10.90 -14.13 -0.17
N SER A 154 -11.63 -14.62 -1.16
CA SER A 154 -13.05 -14.93 -1.02
C SER A 154 -13.40 -16.21 -1.76
N ILE A 155 -14.59 -16.74 -1.47
CA ILE A 155 -15.18 -17.83 -2.25
C ILE A 155 -16.36 -17.25 -3.03
N VAL A 156 -16.31 -17.34 -4.36
CA VAL A 156 -17.42 -16.96 -5.26
C VAL A 156 -17.91 -18.22 -5.97
N GLY A 157 -19.07 -18.72 -5.55
CA GLY A 157 -19.53 -20.06 -5.93
C GLY A 157 -18.60 -21.12 -5.33
N GLN A 158 -17.77 -21.74 -6.17
CA GLN A 158 -16.71 -22.66 -5.73
C GLN A 158 -15.31 -22.10 -5.98
N ASN A 159 -15.17 -20.93 -6.59
CA ASN A 159 -13.88 -20.37 -6.96
C ASN A 159 -13.24 -19.67 -5.77
N ILE A 160 -11.96 -19.92 -5.55
CA ILE A 160 -11.09 -19.14 -4.67
C ILE A 160 -10.65 -17.92 -5.48
N VAL A 161 -11.10 -16.74 -5.05
CA VAL A 161 -10.86 -15.48 -5.75
C VAL A 161 -9.92 -14.62 -4.93
N LEU A 162 -8.84 -14.16 -5.55
CA LEU A 162 -7.93 -13.14 -5.05
C LEU A 162 -8.31 -11.78 -5.65
N SER A 163 -8.78 -10.89 -4.81
CA SER A 163 -8.94 -9.48 -5.11
C SER A 163 -7.74 -8.70 -4.59
N ARG A 164 -7.28 -7.73 -5.37
CA ARG A 164 -6.14 -6.86 -5.01
C ARG A 164 -6.58 -5.42 -5.10
N LYS A 165 -6.21 -4.63 -4.10
CA LYS A 165 -6.48 -3.19 -4.08
C LYS A 165 -5.22 -2.44 -3.75
N GLN A 166 -5.02 -1.32 -4.42
CA GLN A 166 -3.97 -0.37 -4.08
C GLN A 166 -4.55 1.02 -4.00
N SER A 167 -4.03 1.81 -3.08
CA SER A 167 -4.39 3.20 -2.94
C SER A 167 -3.19 4.06 -2.61
N THR A 168 -3.25 5.28 -3.11
CA THR A 168 -2.34 6.37 -2.79
C THR A 168 -3.16 7.58 -2.42
N ARG A 169 -2.77 8.24 -1.34
CA ARG A 169 -3.27 9.55 -0.97
C ARG A 169 -2.12 10.54 -0.91
N GLY A 170 -2.42 11.80 -1.22
CA GLY A 170 -1.57 12.92 -0.82
C GLY A 170 -1.36 12.88 0.69
N GLY A 171 -0.11 13.08 1.12
CA GLY A 171 0.20 13.30 2.53
C GLY A 171 0.03 14.77 2.92
N ASP A 172 0.47 15.12 4.13
CA ASP A 172 0.52 16.52 4.62
C ASP A 172 1.48 17.42 3.81
N TRP A 173 2.21 16.84 2.87
CA TRP A 173 3.22 17.48 2.03
C TRP A 173 2.66 17.71 0.64
N LEU A 174 1.64 18.57 0.58
CA LEU A 174 1.00 18.97 -0.68
C LEU A 174 1.87 19.97 -1.43
N VAL A 175 1.75 19.95 -2.75
CA VAL A 175 2.41 20.90 -3.63
C VAL A 175 1.54 22.15 -3.70
N ASN A 176 1.98 23.22 -3.02
CA ASN A 176 1.35 24.52 -3.16
C ASN A 176 1.76 25.15 -4.49
N TRP A 177 0.95 24.93 -5.53
CA TRP A 177 1.15 25.56 -6.82
C TRP A 177 1.01 27.07 -6.69
N LYS A 178 2.13 27.78 -6.79
CA LYS A 178 2.09 29.23 -6.99
C LYS A 178 2.14 29.44 -8.51
N GLY A 179 1.08 29.99 -9.10
CA GLY A 179 1.05 30.31 -10.53
C GLY A 179 2.18 31.27 -10.98
N ASN A 180 2.84 31.93 -10.02
CA ASN A 180 4.04 32.74 -10.23
C ASN A 180 4.86 32.88 -8.92
N PRO A 181 5.74 31.92 -8.57
CA PRO A 181 6.56 32.05 -7.38
C PRO A 181 7.72 33.02 -7.66
N GLN A 182 7.65 34.25 -7.17
CA GLN A 182 8.75 35.21 -7.33
C GLN A 182 9.92 34.95 -6.37
N THR A 183 9.67 34.17 -5.32
CA THR A 183 10.60 33.87 -4.23
C THR A 183 10.76 32.38 -4.02
N ASP A 184 9.65 31.66 -3.87
CA ASP A 184 9.64 30.27 -3.41
C ASP A 184 8.36 29.56 -3.88
N GLY A 185 8.47 28.29 -4.25
CA GLY A 185 7.31 27.46 -4.49
C GLY A 185 7.46 26.44 -5.60
N TRP A 186 6.38 25.70 -5.83
CA TRP A 186 6.33 24.66 -6.82
C TRP A 186 5.80 25.20 -8.15
N THR A 187 6.51 24.86 -9.23
CA THR A 187 6.11 25.09 -10.63
C THR A 187 6.28 23.78 -11.40
N TYR A 188 5.49 23.55 -12.44
CA TYR A 188 5.50 22.31 -13.26
C TYR A 188 4.92 21.05 -12.61
N GLY A 189 3.95 20.41 -13.27
CA GLY A 189 3.27 19.17 -12.86
C GLY A 189 1.75 19.27 -13.05
N THR A 190 1.04 18.16 -12.85
CA THR A 190 -0.39 18.02 -13.17
C THR A 190 -1.30 17.97 -11.95
N SER A 191 -0.81 17.51 -10.79
CA SER A 191 -1.63 17.42 -9.56
C SER A 191 -0.99 18.08 -8.34
N PRO A 192 -1.72 18.98 -7.62
CA PRO A 192 -1.30 19.51 -6.31
C PRO A 192 -1.38 18.47 -5.19
N GLU A 193 -2.22 17.45 -5.38
CA GLU A 193 -2.57 16.47 -4.36
C GLU A 193 -1.65 15.23 -4.37
N GLY A 194 -0.70 15.18 -5.30
CA GLY A 194 0.26 14.07 -5.40
C GLY A 194 1.13 13.94 -4.14
N LEU A 195 1.36 12.69 -3.72
CA LEU A 195 2.30 12.36 -2.68
C LEU A 195 3.73 12.61 -3.19
N LEU A 196 4.43 13.62 -2.63
CA LEU A 196 5.87 13.78 -2.86
C LEU A 196 6.60 12.49 -2.44
N SER A 197 7.33 11.87 -3.36
CA SER A 197 7.89 10.53 -3.15
C SER A 197 9.38 10.44 -3.35
N HIS A 198 9.97 11.06 -4.36
CA HIS A 198 11.40 10.88 -4.64
C HIS A 198 12.08 12.18 -5.04
N TYR A 199 13.28 12.41 -4.53
CA TYR A 199 14.14 13.50 -5.00
C TYR A 199 14.88 13.01 -6.25
N ILE A 200 14.61 13.64 -7.40
CA ILE A 200 15.25 13.28 -8.66
C ILE A 200 16.62 13.94 -8.75
N GLY A 201 16.66 15.24 -8.43
CA GLY A 201 17.88 16.03 -8.54
C GLY A 201 17.63 17.50 -8.28
N GLY A 202 18.72 18.25 -8.21
CA GLY A 202 18.67 19.67 -7.88
C GLY A 202 19.90 20.40 -8.35
N THR A 203 19.76 21.70 -8.47
CA THR A 203 20.79 22.61 -8.96
C THR A 203 20.89 23.79 -8.02
N VAL A 204 22.13 24.21 -7.78
CA VAL A 204 22.47 25.38 -6.95
C VAL A 204 23.17 26.39 -7.83
N GLY A 205 22.70 27.63 -7.79
CA GLY A 205 23.24 28.74 -8.57
C GLY A 205 23.71 29.86 -7.67
N HIS A 206 24.99 30.23 -7.80
CA HIS A 206 25.51 31.51 -7.30
C HIS A 206 24.93 32.66 -8.15
N PRO A 207 24.78 33.91 -7.64
CA PRO A 207 24.12 35.00 -8.37
C PRO A 207 24.76 35.35 -9.72
N SER A 208 26.03 35.01 -9.93
CA SER A 208 26.75 35.15 -11.20
C SER A 208 26.37 34.09 -12.26
N TYR A 209 25.57 33.10 -11.87
CA TYR A 209 25.13 32.00 -12.70
C TYR A 209 23.60 31.98 -12.76
N TYR A 210 23.06 32.45 -13.87
CA TYR A 210 21.61 32.36 -14.15
C TYR A 210 21.19 30.88 -14.14
N LEU A 211 20.61 30.41 -13.03
CA LEU A 211 19.67 29.30 -13.10
C LEU A 211 18.44 29.83 -13.83
N GLY A 212 17.85 29.02 -14.72
CA GLY A 212 16.52 29.31 -15.27
C GLY A 212 15.61 29.67 -14.09
N GLY A 213 14.85 30.76 -14.21
CA GLY A 213 14.18 31.41 -13.07
C GLY A 213 13.14 30.53 -12.35
N ALA A 214 12.14 31.16 -11.73
CA ALA A 214 11.04 30.47 -11.05
C ALA A 214 10.35 29.35 -11.87
N TYR A 215 10.55 29.39 -13.19
CA TYR A 215 10.09 28.41 -14.14
C TYR A 215 11.27 27.61 -14.71
N ARG A 216 11.09 26.28 -14.75
CA ARG A 216 11.99 25.35 -15.43
C ARG A 216 12.16 25.72 -16.91
N GLY A 217 13.37 25.64 -17.47
CA GLY A 217 13.56 25.94 -18.91
C GLY A 217 14.97 26.23 -19.44
N GLY A 218 16.04 25.97 -18.70
CA GLY A 218 17.44 26.17 -19.17
C GLY A 218 18.34 24.94 -18.99
N GLU A 219 19.55 24.97 -19.55
CA GLU A 219 20.55 23.88 -19.48
C GLU A 219 20.93 23.47 -18.05
N ARG A 220 20.69 24.34 -17.07
CA ARG A 220 20.97 24.13 -15.65
C ARG A 220 19.71 23.79 -14.83
N SER A 221 18.63 23.37 -15.49
CA SER A 221 17.42 22.92 -14.80
C SER A 221 17.62 21.55 -14.17
N ALA A 222 16.93 21.29 -13.06
CA ALA A 222 16.92 19.95 -12.48
C ALA A 222 16.34 18.89 -13.46
N PRO A 223 16.86 17.64 -13.42
CA PRO A 223 16.38 16.54 -14.26
C PRO A 223 14.94 16.15 -13.93
N LEU A 224 14.18 15.69 -14.92
CA LEU A 224 12.79 15.20 -14.72
C LEU A 224 12.64 13.69 -14.91
N THR A 225 13.72 12.98 -15.22
CA THR A 225 13.62 11.54 -15.41
C THR A 225 13.40 10.89 -14.06
N ASP A 226 12.17 10.50 -13.79
CA ASP A 226 11.81 9.72 -12.61
C ASP A 226 12.40 8.29 -12.74
N PRO A 227 13.35 7.91 -11.89
CA PRO A 227 13.93 6.56 -11.93
C PRO A 227 13.11 5.56 -11.10
N THR A 228 12.04 6.00 -10.44
CA THR A 228 11.32 5.18 -9.48
C THR A 228 10.30 4.26 -10.15
N ASP A 229 10.18 3.08 -9.58
CA ASP A 229 9.18 2.07 -9.92
C ASP A 229 8.59 1.56 -8.61
N TYR A 230 7.33 1.88 -8.36
CA TYR A 230 6.62 1.45 -7.17
C TYR A 230 5.82 0.17 -7.41
N SER A 231 5.89 -0.48 -8.56
CA SER A 231 5.29 -1.80 -8.74
C SER A 231 5.94 -2.83 -7.82
N SER A 232 5.18 -3.86 -7.47
CA SER A 232 5.63 -4.88 -6.53
C SER A 232 5.10 -6.25 -6.90
N THR A 233 5.93 -7.28 -6.69
CA THR A 233 5.54 -8.67 -6.91
C THR A 233 5.89 -9.51 -5.70
N TRP A 234 4.91 -10.27 -5.24
CA TRP A 234 5.05 -11.28 -4.21
C TRP A 234 4.77 -12.66 -4.78
N THR A 235 5.52 -13.66 -4.34
CA THR A 235 5.25 -15.06 -4.64
C THR A 235 5.20 -15.87 -3.36
N GLY A 236 4.54 -17.03 -3.42
CA GLY A 236 4.55 -17.97 -2.31
C GLY A 236 3.42 -18.97 -2.38
N THR A 237 2.93 -19.37 -1.22
CA THR A 237 1.94 -20.43 -1.10
C THR A 237 0.77 -19.95 -0.27
N LEU A 238 -0.43 -20.11 -0.81
CA LEU A 238 -1.70 -20.00 -0.12
C LEU A 238 -2.09 -21.37 0.42
N PHE A 239 -2.34 -21.43 1.72
CA PHE A 239 -2.87 -22.58 2.42
C PHE A 239 -4.34 -22.33 2.67
N VAL A 240 -5.17 -23.21 2.12
CA VAL A 240 -6.63 -23.14 2.21
C VAL A 240 -7.11 -24.35 2.98
N LYS A 241 -7.82 -24.11 4.08
CA LYS A 241 -8.54 -25.18 4.77
C LYS A 241 -10.03 -24.86 4.80
N PRO A 242 -10.80 -25.42 3.85
CA PRO A 242 -12.22 -25.27 3.86
C PRO A 242 -12.84 -25.98 5.06
N GLY A 243 -13.82 -25.32 5.65
CA GLY A 243 -14.53 -25.81 6.82
C GLY A 243 -16.02 -25.65 6.65
N ARG A 244 -16.74 -26.33 7.54
CA ARG A 244 -18.13 -26.00 7.79
C ARG A 244 -18.24 -25.58 9.24
N ILE A 245 -18.64 -24.34 9.46
CA ILE A 245 -19.29 -24.02 10.71
C ILE A 245 -20.65 -24.70 10.60
N ASN A 246 -20.80 -25.85 11.27
CA ASN A 246 -22.11 -26.32 11.63
C ASN A 246 -22.68 -25.24 12.55
N ALA A 247 -23.35 -24.27 11.94
CA ALA A 247 -24.53 -23.74 12.56
C ALA A 247 -25.48 -24.95 12.61
N SER A 248 -25.35 -25.78 13.65
CA SER A 248 -26.40 -26.69 14.12
C SER A 248 -27.06 -26.04 15.32
N ILE A 249 -28.39 -26.04 15.26
CA ILE A 249 -29.22 -26.18 16.45
C ILE A 249 -29.17 -27.67 16.76
#